data_AF-S7PNV6-F1
#
_entry.id   AF-S7PNV6-F1
#
_cell.length_a   1.000
_cell.length_b   1.000
_cell.length_c   1.000
_cell.angle_alpha   90.00
_cell.angle_beta   90.00
_cell.angle_gamma   90.00
#
_symmetry.space_group_name_H-M   'P 1'
#
loop_
_entity.id
_entity.type
_entity.pdbx_description
1 polymer ?
#
loop_
_entity_poly.entity_id
_entity_poly.type
_entity_poly.pdbx_seq_one_letter_code
_entity_poly.pdbx_strand_id
1 'polypeptide(L)'
;MDEGTLSFVVDGQYLGVAFRGLKGKKLYPVVSAVWGHCEVTMRYINGLDRKCIRTESAWLPGGRRGRLDAAEPLPLMDLCRRSIRLALGRQRLPDIGALPLPQSLKNYLQYQ
;
A
#
# COMPACT_ATOMS: atom_id res chain seq x y z
N MET A 1 8.00 4.52 4.03
CA MET A 1 8.57 3.91 5.25
C MET A 1 9.35 4.95 6.03
N ASP A 2 9.30 4.88 7.36
CA ASP A 2 9.64 6.01 8.24
C ASP A 2 11.08 5.96 8.69
N GLU A 3 11.43 4.87 9.35
CA GLU A 3 12.80 4.54 9.71
C GLU A 3 13.61 4.12 8.47
N GLY A 4 12.95 3.61 7.42
CA GLY A 4 13.62 3.14 6.21
C GLY A 4 14.37 1.81 6.43
N THR A 5 13.78 0.92 7.22
CA THR A 5 14.29 -0.41 7.55
C THR A 5 13.36 -1.49 7.02
N LEU A 6 13.92 -2.66 6.74
CA LEU A 6 13.17 -3.88 6.43
C LEU A 6 13.62 -5.00 7.37
N SER A 7 12.66 -5.78 7.85
CA SER A 7 12.85 -6.86 8.82
C SER A 7 11.92 -8.02 8.50
N PHE A 8 12.18 -9.16 9.14
CA PHE A 8 11.42 -10.39 8.96
C PHE A 8 10.92 -10.93 10.30
N VAL A 9 9.77 -11.61 10.25
CA VAL A 9 9.15 -12.30 11.37
C VAL A 9 8.85 -13.72 10.95
N VAL A 10 9.25 -14.70 11.76
CA VAL A 10 8.98 -16.13 11.55
C VAL A 10 8.36 -16.68 12.83
N ASP A 11 7.22 -17.37 12.73
CA ASP A 11 6.49 -17.93 13.88
C ASP A 11 6.25 -16.92 15.01
N GLY A 12 5.95 -15.67 14.65
CA GLY A 12 5.73 -14.57 15.59
C GLY A 12 7.00 -14.00 16.23
N GLN A 13 8.17 -14.53 15.91
CA GLN A 13 9.45 -14.04 16.41
C GLN A 13 10.08 -13.02 15.46
N TYR A 14 10.40 -11.85 15.99
CA TYR A 14 11.11 -10.81 15.27
C TYR A 14 12.61 -11.14 15.13
N LEU A 15 13.11 -11.20 13.90
CA LEU A 15 14.49 -11.61 13.60
C LEU A 15 15.49 -10.44 13.54
N GLY A 16 15.06 -9.22 13.85
CA GLY A 16 15.91 -8.02 13.75
C GLY A 16 15.83 -7.30 12.40
N VAL A 17 16.61 -6.22 12.28
CA VAL A 17 16.69 -5.41 11.06
C VAL A 17 17.61 -6.09 10.05
N ALA A 18 17.07 -6.44 8.88
CA ALA A 18 17.83 -7.02 7.79
C ALA A 18 18.43 -5.97 6.85
N PHE A 19 17.70 -4.88 6.58
CA PHE A 19 18.15 -3.81 5.68
C PHE A 19 17.90 -2.42 6.27
N ARG A 20 18.78 -1.47 5.95
CA ARG A 20 18.70 -0.05 6.31
C ARG A 20 18.85 0.84 5.07
N GLY A 21 18.61 2.14 5.21
CA GLY A 21 18.84 3.11 4.12
C GLY A 21 17.73 3.14 3.06
N LEU A 22 16.53 2.65 3.40
CA LEU A 22 15.38 2.61 2.50
C LEU A 22 14.49 3.86 2.60
N LYS A 23 14.85 4.82 3.45
CA LYS A 23 14.07 6.04 3.68
C LYS A 23 13.96 6.85 2.39
N GLY A 24 12.75 7.29 2.06
CA GLY A 24 12.46 8.06 0.84
C GLY A 24 12.48 7.25 -0.47
N LYS A 25 12.80 5.95 -0.43
CA LYS A 25 12.75 5.08 -1.61
C LYS A 25 11.35 4.51 -1.80
N LYS A 26 10.94 4.36 -3.06
CA LYS A 26 9.75 3.57 -3.42
C LYS A 26 10.14 2.10 -3.48
N LEU A 27 9.42 1.25 -2.77
CA LEU A 27 9.67 -0.19 -2.71
C LEU A 27 8.46 -0.94 -3.25
N TYR A 28 8.72 -2.13 -3.81
CA TYR A 28 7.70 -3.05 -4.28
C TYR A 28 7.94 -4.42 -3.61
N PRO A 29 6.91 -5.08 -3.07
CA PRO A 29 7.04 -6.48 -2.65
C PRO A 29 7.47 -7.34 -3.84
N VAL A 30 8.39 -8.27 -3.62
CA VAL A 30 8.91 -9.17 -4.66
C VAL A 30 9.22 -10.54 -4.07
N VAL A 31 9.06 -11.58 -4.89
CA VAL A 31 9.50 -12.94 -4.61
C VAL A 31 10.19 -13.47 -5.85
N SER A 32 11.30 -14.17 -5.67
CA SER A 32 11.97 -14.94 -6.73
C SER A 32 12.03 -16.41 -6.33
N ALA A 33 11.79 -17.30 -7.29
CA ALA A 33 11.84 -18.76 -7.09
C ALA A 33 12.50 -19.42 -8.30
N VAL A 34 13.24 -20.50 -8.07
CA VAL A 34 14.00 -21.23 -9.10
C VAL A 34 13.56 -22.69 -9.23
N TRP A 35 12.44 -23.07 -8.60
CA TRP A 35 11.98 -24.45 -8.53
C TRP A 35 10.61 -24.64 -9.19
N GLY A 36 10.49 -25.73 -9.97
CA GLY A 36 9.23 -26.11 -10.60
C GLY A 36 8.17 -26.46 -9.57
N HIS A 37 6.91 -26.09 -9.85
CA HIS A 37 5.77 -26.32 -8.95
C HIS A 37 5.81 -25.58 -7.60
N CYS A 38 6.66 -24.56 -7.46
CA CYS A 38 6.61 -23.66 -6.31
C CYS A 38 5.34 -22.80 -6.36
N GLU A 39 4.54 -22.84 -5.29
CA GLU A 39 3.41 -21.94 -5.10
C GLU A 39 3.71 -20.97 -3.95
N VAL A 40 3.57 -19.67 -4.21
CA VAL A 40 3.79 -18.63 -3.21
C VAL A 40 2.54 -17.78 -3.10
N THR A 41 2.01 -17.67 -1.88
CA THR A 41 0.90 -16.77 -1.56
C THR A 41 1.41 -15.58 -0.77
N MET A 42 1.18 -14.38 -1.29
CA MET A 42 1.46 -13.13 -0.57
C MET A 42 0.16 -12.56 -0.01
N ARG A 43 0.09 -12.41 1.31
CA ARG A 43 -1.05 -11.79 2.00
C ARG A 43 -0.63 -10.47 2.63
N TYR A 44 -1.26 -9.39 2.22
CA TYR A 44 -1.11 -8.11 2.92
C TYR A 44 -1.83 -8.18 4.27
N ILE A 45 -1.13 -7.85 5.34
CA ILE A 45 -1.66 -7.89 6.71
C ILE A 45 -2.17 -6.49 7.10
N ASN A 46 -1.29 -5.50 7.12
CA ASN A 46 -1.60 -4.15 7.56
C ASN A 46 -0.54 -3.13 7.11
N GLY A 47 -0.84 -1.86 7.36
CA GLY A 47 0.08 -0.72 7.28
C GLY A 47 -0.20 0.19 8.46
N LEU A 48 0.85 0.74 9.07
CA LEU A 48 0.71 1.77 10.08
C LEU A 48 0.61 3.12 9.38
N ASP A 49 -0.39 3.90 9.76
CA ASP A 49 -0.55 5.26 9.26
C ASP A 49 0.61 6.12 9.77
N ARG A 50 1.15 7.00 8.91
CA ARG A 50 1.96 8.08 9.44
C ARG A 50 0.97 9.01 10.11
N LYS A 51 1.07 9.21 11.42
CA LYS A 51 0.54 10.47 11.95
C LYS A 51 1.30 11.57 11.22
N CYS A 52 0.62 12.23 10.29
CA CYS A 52 1.08 13.45 9.67
C CYS A 52 1.60 14.35 10.81
N ILE A 53 2.92 14.50 10.91
CA ILE A 53 3.48 15.57 11.73
C ILE A 53 3.04 16.81 10.99
N ARG A 54 1.92 17.37 11.45
CA ARG A 54 1.49 18.71 11.13
C ARG A 54 2.63 19.59 11.58
N THR A 55 3.56 19.91 10.69
CA THR A 55 4.49 21.00 10.91
C THR A 55 3.64 22.25 10.99
N GLU A 56 3.30 22.64 12.22
CA GLU A 56 2.93 24.02 12.46
C GLU A 56 4.11 24.88 12.00
N SER A 57 3.78 25.99 11.34
CA SER A 57 4.66 27.07 10.91
C SER A 57 5.59 26.83 9.72
N ALA A 58 5.07 27.10 8.52
CA ALA A 58 5.84 27.84 7.51
C ALA A 58 5.01 29.07 7.10
N TRP A 59 5.36 30.22 7.66
CA TRP A 59 4.79 31.51 7.25
C TRP A 59 5.31 31.84 5.84
N LEU A 60 4.42 31.84 4.84
CA LEU A 60 4.72 32.46 3.55
C LEU A 60 4.22 33.92 3.59
N PRO A 61 5.00 34.89 3.11
CA PRO A 61 4.53 36.27 2.98
C PRO A 61 3.39 36.31 1.95
N GLY A 62 2.16 36.63 2.39
CA GLY A 62 1.00 36.80 1.49
C GLY A 62 -0.26 35.99 1.78
N GLY A 63 -0.40 35.35 2.94
CA GLY A 63 -1.72 35.01 3.52
C GLY A 63 -2.60 34.00 2.77
N ARG A 64 -2.12 33.31 1.73
CA ARG A 64 -2.88 32.21 1.10
C ARG A 64 -2.50 30.88 1.73
N ARG A 65 -3.45 30.29 2.45
CA ARG A 65 -3.40 28.93 3.01
C ARG A 65 -3.41 27.91 1.86
N GLY A 66 -2.24 27.70 1.24
CA GLY A 66 -2.03 26.65 0.25
C GLY A 66 -1.65 25.34 0.96
N ARG A 67 -2.58 24.40 0.99
CA ARG A 67 -2.39 23.06 1.54
C ARG A 67 -1.60 22.21 0.55
N LEU A 68 -0.28 22.13 0.70
CA LEU A 68 0.53 21.09 0.06
C LEU A 68 0.43 19.84 0.93
N ASP A 69 -0.69 19.12 0.82
CA ASP A 69 -0.75 17.76 1.33
C ASP A 69 0.21 16.92 0.49
N ALA A 70 1.39 16.63 1.02
CA ALA A 70 2.17 15.50 0.51
C ALA A 70 1.34 14.25 0.80
N ALA A 71 0.47 13.87 -0.13
CA ALA A 71 -0.45 12.74 0.01
C ALA A 71 0.34 11.51 0.49
N GLU A 72 -0.05 10.99 1.65
CA GLU A 72 0.53 9.78 2.22
C GLU A 72 0.42 8.63 1.19
N PRO A 73 1.48 7.81 1.02
CA PRO A 73 1.39 6.69 0.11
C PRO A 73 0.34 5.72 0.66
N LEU A 74 -0.79 5.64 -0.05
CA LEU A 74 -1.86 4.69 0.21
C LEU A 74 -1.29 3.29 0.49
N PRO A 75 -1.86 2.53 1.45
CA PRO A 75 -1.41 1.17 1.71
C PRO A 75 -1.50 0.33 0.44
N LEU A 76 -0.70 -0.74 0.37
CA LEU A 76 -0.58 -1.57 -0.84
C LEU A 76 -1.96 -2.06 -1.32
N MET A 77 -2.84 -2.43 -0.40
CA MET A 77 -4.20 -2.82 -0.74
C MET A 77 -4.96 -1.69 -1.43
N ASP A 78 -4.87 -0.47 -0.95
CA ASP A 78 -5.54 0.66 -1.61
C ASP A 78 -4.94 0.96 -2.99
N LEU A 79 -3.62 0.83 -3.15
CA LEU A 79 -2.97 0.96 -4.46
C LEU A 79 -3.38 -0.15 -5.43
N CYS A 80 -3.43 -1.41 -4.97
CA CYS A 80 -3.88 -2.55 -5.77
C CYS A 80 -5.36 -2.43 -6.13
N ARG A 81 -6.23 -2.15 -5.15
CA ARG A 81 -7.66 -1.91 -5.33
C ARG A 81 -7.90 -0.78 -6.33
N ARG A 82 -7.21 0.35 -6.17
CA ARG A 82 -7.31 1.50 -7.08
C ARG A 82 -6.84 1.14 -8.49
N SER A 83 -5.70 0.46 -8.63
CA SER A 83 -5.17 0.04 -9.94
C SER A 83 -6.15 -0.89 -10.66
N ILE A 84 -6.73 -1.86 -9.97
CA ILE A 84 -7.72 -2.79 -10.55
C ILE A 84 -8.99 -2.03 -10.95
N ARG A 85 -9.51 -1.13 -10.09
CA ARG A 85 -10.70 -0.33 -10.41
C ARG A 85 -10.49 0.62 -11.58
N LEU A 86 -9.29 1.19 -11.73
CA LEU A 86 -8.92 2.00 -12.89
C LEU A 86 -8.89 1.16 -14.17
N ALA A 87 -8.30 -0.05 -14.12
CA ALA A 87 -8.25 -0.97 -15.25
C ALA A 87 -9.65 -1.49 -15.66
N LEU A 88 -10.55 -1.72 -14.69
CA LEU A 88 -11.94 -2.08 -14.97
C LEU A 88 -12.74 -0.94 -15.61
N GLY A 89 -12.40 0.30 -15.26
CA GLY A 89 -13.10 1.50 -15.72
C GLY A 89 -14.47 1.67 -15.04
N ARG A 90 -14.99 2.91 -15.07
CA ARG A 90 -16.24 3.27 -14.38
C ARG A 90 -17.46 2.46 -14.82
N GLN A 91 -17.49 2.01 -16.07
CA GLN A 91 -18.61 1.26 -16.65
C GLN A 91 -18.75 -0.15 -16.07
N ARG A 92 -17.64 -0.81 -15.70
CA ARG A 92 -17.67 -2.20 -15.20
C ARG A 92 -17.65 -2.32 -13.68
N LEU A 93 -17.53 -1.20 -12.95
CA LEU A 93 -17.60 -1.20 -11.49
C LEU A 93 -18.97 -1.64 -10.94
N PRO A 94 -20.11 -1.25 -11.54
CA PRO A 94 -21.42 -1.77 -11.14
C PRO A 94 -21.53 -3.30 -11.33
N ASP A 95 -20.86 -3.84 -12.35
CA ASP A 95 -20.96 -5.25 -12.75
C ASP A 95 -19.95 -6.17 -12.03
N ILE A 96 -19.23 -5.69 -11.00
CA ILE A 96 -18.27 -6.51 -10.24
C ILE A 96 -18.93 -7.80 -9.70
N GLY A 97 -20.22 -7.74 -9.35
CA GLY A 97 -21.00 -8.89 -8.88
C GLY A 97 -21.08 -10.04 -9.88
N ALA A 98 -21.07 -9.75 -11.18
CA ALA A 98 -21.17 -10.72 -12.27
C ALA A 98 -19.81 -11.31 -12.68
N LEU A 99 -18.69 -10.75 -12.21
CA LEU A 99 -17.37 -11.24 -12.56
C LEU A 99 -17.14 -12.67 -12.01
N PRO A 100 -16.39 -13.53 -12.72
CA PRO A 100 -16.01 -14.86 -12.26
C PRO A 100 -14.88 -14.78 -11.21
N LEU A 101 -15.11 -14.00 -10.15
CA LEU A 101 -14.18 -13.77 -9.06
C LEU A 101 -14.75 -14.33 -7.74
N PRO A 102 -13.89 -14.82 -6.84
CA PRO A 102 -14.28 -15.11 -5.46
C PRO A 102 -14.98 -13.93 -4.77
N GLN A 103 -15.95 -14.23 -3.89
CA GLN A 103 -16.75 -13.20 -3.21
C GLN A 103 -15.89 -12.23 -2.37
N SER A 104 -14.80 -12.72 -1.79
CA SER A 104 -13.83 -11.89 -1.04
C SER A 104 -13.21 -10.79 -1.91
N LEU A 105 -12.87 -11.11 -3.16
CA LEU A 105 -12.32 -10.14 -4.12
C LEU A 105 -13.40 -9.17 -4.62
N LYS A 106 -14.63 -9.63 -4.81
CA LYS A 106 -15.76 -8.73 -5.16
C LYS A 106 -15.98 -7.68 -4.07
N ASN A 107 -16.05 -8.11 -2.81
CA ASN A 107 -16.21 -7.23 -1.66
C ASN A 107 -15.04 -6.24 -1.55
N TYR A 108 -13.81 -6.73 -1.74
CA TYR A 108 -12.61 -5.90 -1.73
C TYR A 108 -12.63 -4.81 -2.81
N LEU A 109 -13.07 -5.12 -4.03
CA LEU A 109 -13.14 -4.15 -5.12
C LEU A 109 -14.29 -3.14 -4.94
N GLN A 110 -15.38 -3.54 -4.27
CA GLN A 110 -16.55 -2.69 -4.00
C GLN A 110 -16.36 -1.75 -2.80
N TYR A 111 -15.48 -2.09 -1.86
CA TYR A 111 -15.17 -1.27 -0.69
C TYR A 111 -14.82 0.17 -1.11
N GLN A 112 -15.36 1.18 -0.41
CA GLN A 112 -15.08 2.61 -0.66
C GLN A 112 -13.92 3.08 0.20
#